data_AF-A0A7W2UQV3-F1
#
_entry.id   AF-A0A7W2UQV3-F1
#
_cell.length_a   1.000
_cell.length_b   1.000
_cell.length_c   1.000
_cell.angle_alpha   90.00
_cell.angle_beta   90.00
_cell.angle_gamma   90.00
#
_symmetry.space_group_name_H-M   'P 1'
#
loop_
_entity.id
_entity.type
_entity.pdbx_description
1 polymer ?
#
loop_
_entity_poly.entity_id
_entity_poly.type
_entity_poly.pdbx_seq_one_letter_code
_entity_poly.pdbx_strand_id
1 'polypeptide(L)'
;MREALAESGFRFSDGTGGDRLYATRRRFVIDGGDHSIDLLVGFALRSTHEVVPLPTRVTGSWRELPLADPVVWERAYVLLGRPGKAAVLRQWLNDKPRREPMSHMDLLL
;
A
#
# COMPACT_ATOMS: atom_id res chain seq x y z
N MET A 1 -17.88 -4.51 2.61
CA MET A 1 -16.73 -3.92 3.33
C MET A 1 -17.18 -3.19 4.59
N ARG A 2 -17.99 -2.12 4.50
CA ARG A 2 -18.55 -1.45 5.69
C ARG A 2 -19.32 -2.41 6.61
N GLU A 3 -20.20 -3.22 6.04
CA GLU A 3 -20.94 -4.27 6.76
C GLU A 3 -20.00 -5.28 7.40
N ALA A 4 -19.05 -5.84 6.62
CA ALA A 4 -18.04 -6.75 7.15
C ALA A 4 -17.23 -6.17 8.34
N LEU A 5 -16.86 -4.89 8.31
CA LEU A 5 -16.20 -4.23 9.45
C LEU A 5 -17.11 -4.16 10.68
N ALA A 6 -18.39 -3.81 10.47
CA ALA A 6 -19.38 -3.71 11.54
C ALA A 6 -19.71 -5.08 12.16
N GLU A 7 -19.93 -6.10 11.32
CA GLU A 7 -20.17 -7.48 11.74
C GLU A 7 -19.00 -8.07 12.51
N SER A 8 -17.77 -7.68 12.15
CA SER A 8 -16.55 -8.06 12.87
C SER A 8 -16.35 -7.27 14.18
N GLY A 9 -17.25 -6.35 14.53
CA GLY A 9 -17.20 -5.57 15.76
C GLY A 9 -16.13 -4.47 15.79
N PHE A 10 -15.54 -4.12 14.65
CA PHE A 10 -14.54 -3.04 14.60
C PHE A 10 -15.21 -1.69 14.86
N ARG A 11 -14.52 -0.84 15.64
CA ARG A 11 -14.82 0.58 15.71
C ARG A 11 -14.14 1.28 14.53
N PHE A 12 -14.91 1.95 13.69
CA PHE A 12 -14.36 2.64 12.53
C PHE A 12 -15.20 3.87 12.14
N SER A 13 -14.58 4.79 11.42
CA SER A 13 -15.24 5.93 10.78
C SER A 13 -15.01 5.91 9.26
N ASP A 14 -15.92 6.54 8.51
CA ASP A 14 -15.74 6.75 7.08
C ASP A 14 -14.92 8.02 6.85
N GLY A 15 -13.71 7.86 6.33
CA GLY A 15 -12.79 8.94 5.99
C GLY A 15 -12.78 9.26 4.49
N THR A 16 -13.73 8.72 3.71
CA THR A 16 -13.77 8.92 2.26
C THR A 16 -13.95 10.39 1.92
N GLY A 17 -13.03 10.95 1.12
CA GLY A 17 -13.07 12.35 0.68
C GLY A 17 -12.63 13.39 1.72
N GLY A 18 -12.30 13.00 2.95
CA GLY A 18 -11.87 13.92 4.01
C GLY A 18 -10.46 14.50 3.81
N ASP A 19 -9.59 13.77 3.11
CA ASP A 19 -8.23 14.20 2.78
C ASP A 19 -8.12 14.41 1.27
N ARG A 20 -7.73 15.61 0.84
CA ARG A 20 -7.60 15.96 -0.59
C ARG A 20 -6.52 15.12 -1.29
N LEU A 21 -5.56 14.54 -0.57
CA LEU A 21 -4.50 13.71 -1.14
C LEU A 21 -4.99 12.32 -1.55
N TYR A 22 -5.93 11.73 -0.81
CA TYR A 22 -6.45 10.40 -1.14
C TYR A 22 -7.59 10.51 -2.16
N ALA A 23 -7.40 9.88 -3.32
CA ALA A 23 -8.41 9.72 -4.36
C ALA A 23 -9.01 8.29 -4.37
N THR A 24 -8.75 7.54 -3.30
CA THR A 24 -9.16 6.14 -3.13
C THR A 24 -10.70 6.04 -3.10
N ARG A 25 -11.27 4.96 -3.66
CA ARG A 25 -12.74 4.78 -3.77
C ARG A 25 -13.43 4.80 -2.40
N ARG A 26 -12.84 4.18 -1.38
CA ARG A 26 -13.28 4.28 0.02
C ARG A 26 -12.08 4.31 0.96
N ARG A 27 -12.20 5.07 2.04
CA ARG A 27 -11.25 5.06 3.16
C ARG A 27 -12.03 4.87 4.45
N PHE A 28 -11.68 3.84 5.22
CA PHE A 28 -12.16 3.68 6.59
C PHE A 28 -11.00 3.83 7.55
N VAL A 29 -11.20 4.58 8.62
CA VAL A 29 -10.22 4.69 9.72
C VAL A 29 -10.70 3.78 10.83
N ILE A 30 -9.98 2.70 11.06
CA ILE A 30 -10.28 1.71 12.11
C ILE A 30 -9.51 2.11 13.37
N ASP A 31 -10.21 2.13 14.50
CA ASP A 31 -9.64 2.39 15.82
C ASP A 31 -9.05 1.09 16.39
N GLY A 32 -7.72 1.05 16.50
CA GLY A 32 -6.97 -0.05 17.13
C GLY A 32 -6.70 0.17 18.62
N GLY A 33 -7.26 1.22 19.23
CA GLY A 33 -7.00 1.63 20.60
C GLY A 33 -5.81 2.56 20.71
N ASP A 34 -4.58 2.03 20.62
CA ASP A 34 -3.33 2.80 20.71
C ASP A 34 -2.78 3.25 19.34
N HIS A 35 -3.38 2.76 18.26
CA HIS A 35 -3.04 3.12 16.89
C HIS A 35 -4.30 3.20 16.02
N SER A 36 -4.15 3.76 14.82
CA SER A 36 -5.20 3.77 13.80
C SER A 36 -4.74 3.00 12.56
N ILE A 37 -5.70 2.34 11.91
CA ILE A 37 -5.47 1.60 10.67
C ILE A 37 -6.30 2.26 9.57
N ASP A 38 -5.63 2.72 8.51
CA ASP A 38 -6.29 3.16 7.29
C ASP A 38 -6.59 1.96 6.37
N LEU A 39 -7.87 1.64 6.20
CA LEU A 39 -8.31 0.69 5.19
C LEU A 39 -8.67 1.44 3.90
N LEU A 40 -7.87 1.25 2.86
CA LEU A 40 -7.99 1.92 1.57
C LEU A 40 -8.52 0.94 0.51
N VAL A 41 -9.67 1.25 -0.09
CA VAL A 41 -10.28 0.42 -1.15
C VAL A 41 -10.12 1.09 -2.51
N GLY A 42 -9.46 0.43 -3.46
CA GLY A 42 -9.14 1.02 -4.76
C GLY A 42 -8.11 2.13 -4.60
N PHE A 43 -6.93 1.77 -4.08
CA PHE A 43 -5.89 2.71 -3.67
C PHE A 43 -5.50 3.65 -4.82
N ALA A 44 -5.67 4.94 -4.56
CA ALA A 44 -5.33 6.01 -5.49
C ALA A 44 -5.01 7.30 -4.73
N LEU A 45 -4.10 8.07 -5.30
CA LEU A 45 -3.66 9.37 -4.77
C LEU A 45 -3.86 10.46 -5.80
N ARG A 46 -4.09 11.70 -5.35
CA ARG A 46 -4.06 12.87 -6.22
C ARG A 46 -2.64 13.35 -6.41
N SER A 47 -2.24 13.55 -7.66
CA SER A 47 -1.12 14.43 -8.01
C SER A 47 -1.66 15.85 -8.24
N THR A 48 -0.78 16.78 -8.61
CA THR A 48 -1.16 18.13 -9.02
C THR A 48 -2.06 18.16 -10.26
N HIS A 49 -2.02 17.13 -11.10
CA HIS A 49 -2.68 17.12 -12.41
C HIS A 49 -3.74 16.04 -12.56
N GLU A 50 -3.64 14.95 -11.81
CA GLU A 50 -4.49 13.77 -12.05
C GLU A 50 -4.69 12.91 -10.80
N VAL A 51 -5.60 11.93 -10.92
CA VAL A 51 -5.71 10.83 -9.98
C VAL A 51 -4.82 9.69 -10.45
N VAL A 52 -3.87 9.29 -9.61
CA VAL A 52 -2.94 8.19 -9.88
C VAL A 52 -3.42 6.94 -9.16
N PRO A 53 -3.96 5.93 -9.87
CA PRO A 53 -4.24 4.62 -9.28
C PRO A 53 -2.93 3.90 -8.95
N LEU A 54 -2.89 3.25 -7.79
CA LEU A 54 -1.72 2.54 -7.29
C LEU A 54 -2.08 1.06 -7.08
N PRO A 55 -1.53 0.14 -7.90
CA PRO A 55 -1.87 -1.28 -7.81
C PRO A 55 -1.51 -1.88 -6.46
N THR A 56 -2.45 -2.59 -5.81
CA THR A 56 -2.22 -3.28 -4.54
C THR A 56 -1.63 -4.69 -4.75
N ARG A 57 -0.56 -4.78 -5.54
CA ARG A 57 0.15 -6.04 -5.79
C ARG A 57 0.89 -6.48 -4.53
N VAL A 58 0.88 -7.77 -4.23
CA VAL A 58 1.64 -8.37 -3.12
C VAL A 58 2.89 -9.01 -3.70
N THR A 59 4.07 -8.63 -3.20
CA THR A 59 5.36 -9.15 -3.70
C THR A 59 6.20 -9.83 -2.62
N GLY A 60 5.66 -9.92 -1.41
CA GLY A 60 6.31 -10.59 -0.28
C GLY A 60 5.41 -10.67 0.94
N SER A 61 5.98 -11.12 2.04
CA SER A 61 5.30 -11.23 3.32
C SER A 61 6.25 -10.94 4.48
N TRP A 62 5.70 -10.48 5.60
CA TRP A 62 6.42 -10.35 6.85
C TRP A 62 5.56 -10.88 7.98
N ARG A 63 6.05 -11.89 8.71
CA ARG A 63 5.27 -12.61 9.73
C ARG A 63 3.90 -13.03 9.19
N GLU A 64 3.91 -13.64 8.00
CA GLU A 64 2.72 -14.09 7.27
C GLU A 64 1.79 -12.96 6.77
N LEU A 65 2.05 -11.71 7.14
CA LEU A 65 1.29 -10.57 6.62
C LEU A 65 1.74 -10.25 5.18
N PRO A 66 0.83 -10.20 4.21
CA PRO A 66 1.15 -9.84 2.84
C PRO A 66 1.66 -8.40 2.78
N LEU A 67 2.82 -8.22 2.15
CA LEU A 67 3.41 -6.91 1.93
C LEU A 67 3.19 -6.48 0.48
N ALA A 68 2.70 -5.26 0.35
CA ALA A 68 2.50 -4.62 -0.94
C ALA A 68 3.83 -4.31 -1.64
N ASP A 69 3.77 -4.23 -2.96
CA ASP A 69 4.91 -3.99 -3.85
C ASP A 69 5.69 -2.73 -3.43
N PRO A 70 6.98 -2.87 -3.04
CA PRO A 70 7.80 -1.74 -2.59
C PRO A 70 8.00 -0.68 -3.69
N VAL A 71 7.97 -1.04 -4.98
CA VAL A 71 8.06 -0.08 -6.08
C VAL A 71 6.82 0.81 -6.14
N VAL A 72 5.64 0.24 -5.89
CA VAL A 72 4.39 1.02 -5.81
C VAL A 72 4.41 1.96 -4.61
N TRP A 73 4.91 1.50 -3.46
CA TRP A 73 5.00 2.32 -2.25
C TRP A 73 6.03 3.44 -2.33
N GLU A 74 7.12 3.25 -3.07
CA GLU A 74 8.10 4.31 -3.33
C GLU A 74 7.43 5.48 -4.08
N ARG A 75 6.69 5.19 -5.16
CA ARG A 75 5.87 6.18 -5.86
C ARG A 75 4.79 6.81 -4.97
N ALA A 76 4.11 5.99 -4.15
CA ALA A 76 3.10 6.48 -3.22
C ALA A 76 3.69 7.48 -2.23
N TYR A 77 4.88 7.22 -1.67
CA TYR A 77 5.54 8.13 -0.75
C TYR A 77 5.92 9.46 -1.40
N VAL A 78 6.32 9.47 -2.67
CA VAL A 78 6.53 10.71 -3.41
C VAL A 78 5.24 11.52 -3.50
N LEU A 79 4.13 10.89 -3.92
CA LEU A 79 2.83 11.55 -4.06
C LEU A 79 2.26 12.04 -2.71
N LEU A 80 2.56 11.36 -1.62
CA LEU A 80 2.18 11.76 -0.25
C LEU A 80 3.08 12.86 0.33
N GLY A 81 4.05 13.39 -0.42
CA GLY A 81 5.00 14.38 0.08
C GLY A 81 5.94 13.84 1.16
N ARG A 82 6.28 12.54 1.11
CA ARG A 82 7.15 11.85 2.06
C ARG A 82 8.48 11.43 1.41
N PRO A 83 9.29 12.36 0.87
CA PRO A 83 10.47 12.04 0.06
C PRO A 83 11.54 11.24 0.83
N GLY A 84 11.68 11.45 2.15
CA GLY A 84 12.61 10.67 2.97
C GLY A 84 12.27 9.18 3.01
N LYS A 85 10.98 8.84 3.12
CA LYS A 85 10.54 7.43 3.09
C LYS A 85 10.72 6.81 1.69
N ALA A 86 10.45 7.59 0.64
CA ALA A 86 10.69 7.17 -0.73
C ALA A 86 12.18 6.87 -0.96
N ALA A 87 13.09 7.73 -0.49
CA ALA A 87 14.52 7.56 -0.63
C ALA A 87 15.04 6.30 0.07
N VAL A 88 14.62 6.05 1.32
CA VAL A 88 14.99 4.82 2.06
C VAL A 88 14.53 3.56 1.32
N LEU A 89 13.29 3.56 0.83
CA LEU A 89 12.75 2.41 0.11
C LEU A 89 13.45 2.20 -1.24
N ARG A 90 13.77 3.28 -1.95
CA ARG A 90 14.54 3.26 -3.20
C ARG A 90 15.95 2.71 -2.99
N GLN A 91 16.63 3.12 -1.93
CA GLN A 91 17.95 2.59 -1.59
C GLN A 91 17.88 1.07 -1.36
N TRP A 92 16.94 0.62 -0.53
CA TRP A 92 16.73 -0.80 -0.28
C TRP A 92 16.43 -1.60 -1.56
N LEU A 93 15.67 -1.02 -2.49
CA LEU A 93 15.38 -1.63 -3.80
C LEU A 93 16.63 -1.79 -4.67
N ASN A 94 17.56 -0.84 -4.61
CA ASN A 94 18.82 -0.89 -5.35
C ASN A 94 19.83 -1.87 -4.74
N ASP A 95 19.83 -1.99 -3.41
CA ASP A 95 20.74 -2.87 -2.67
C ASP A 95 20.32 -4.36 -2.76
N LYS A 96 19.07 -4.63 -3.13
CA LYS A 96 18.60 -6.00 -3.39
C LYS A 96 19.24 -6.52 -4.68
N PRO A 97 19.93 -7.68 -4.66
CA PRO A 97 20.25 -8.36 -5.91
C PRO A 97 18.93 -8.62 -6.62
N ARG A 98 18.84 -8.16 -7.88
CA ARG A 98 17.71 -8.44 -8.76
C ARG A 98 17.51 -9.95 -8.72
N ARG A 99 16.35 -10.45 -8.28
CA ARG A 99 16.03 -11.87 -8.46
C ARG A 99 16.12 -12.13 -9.95
N GLU A 100 17.15 -12.85 -10.39
CA GLU A 100 17.19 -13.33 -11.75
C GLU A 100 15.95 -14.20 -11.97
N PRO A 101 15.25 -14.06 -13.12
CA PRO A 101 14.23 -15.02 -13.45
C PRO A 101 14.89 -16.41 -13.46
N MET A 102 14.37 -17.35 -12.65
CA MET A 102 14.84 -18.74 -12.67
C MET A 102 14.91 -19.21 -14.12
N SER A 103 16.10 -19.64 -14.54
CA SER A 103 16.30 -20.22 -15.85
C SER A 103 15.38 -21.44 -16.00
N HIS A 104 14.82 -21.63 -17.19
CA HIS A 104 13.98 -22.79 -17.53
C HIS A 104 14.70 -24.14 -17.36
N MET A 105 16.00 -24.13 -17.07
CA MET A 105 16.84 -25.30 -16.81
C MET A 105 16.80 -25.79 -15.36
N ASP A 106 16.31 -24.99 -14.40
CA ASP A 106 16.24 -25.36 -12.98
C ASP A 106 14.93 -26.09 -12.60
N LEU A 107 14.04 -26.34 -13.58
CA LEU A 107 12.76 -27.04 -13.40
C LEU A 107 12.82 -28.55 -13.71
N LEU A 108 13.99 -29.09 -14.08
CA LEU A 108 14.17 -30.48 -14.51
C LEU A 108 15.19 -31.30 -13.70
N LEU A 109 15.48 -30.87 -12.46
CA LEU A 109 16.16 -31.68 -11.45
C LEU A 109 15.26 -31.83 -10.22
#